data_AF-A0A933LU25-F1
#
_entry.id   AF-A0A933LU25-F1
#
_cell.length_a   1.000
_cell.length_b   1.000
_cell.length_c   1.000
_cell.angle_alpha   90.00
_cell.angle_beta   90.00
_cell.angle_gamma   90.00
#
_symmetry.space_group_name_H-M   'P 1'
#
loop_
_entity.id
_entity.type
_entity.pdbx_description
1 polymer ?
#
loop_
_entity_poly.entity_id
_entity_poly.type
_entity_poly.pdbx_seq_one_letter_code
_entity_poly.pdbx_strand_id
1 'polypeptide(L)' 'MTPDPIVDEVRAARDAFAKAQGYDVDQILQALQAQPLPTGARVVSLPPQRIPESVSAQKPG' A
#
# COMPACT_ATOMS: atom_id res chain seq x y z
N MET A 1 17.35 -17.17 -0.30
CA MET A 1 16.22 -16.73 0.56
C MET A 1 15.24 -17.89 0.61
N THR A 2 14.86 -18.33 1.80
CA THR A 2 13.84 -19.37 1.96
C THR A 2 12.48 -18.79 1.58
N PRO A 3 11.67 -19.45 0.74
CA PRO A 3 10.30 -19.01 0.47
C PRO A 3 9.50 -18.95 1.77
N ASP A 4 8.79 -17.85 1.99
CA ASP A 4 7.88 -17.68 3.12
C ASP A 4 6.45 -17.87 2.62
N PRO A 5 5.73 -18.91 3.10
CA PRO A 5 4.40 -19.21 2.59
C PRO A 5 3.39 -18.06 2.81
N ILE A 6 3.56 -17.24 3.86
CA ILE A 6 2.70 -16.08 4.10
C ILE A 6 2.96 -15.01 3.05
N VAL A 7 4.22 -14.80 2.69
CA VAL A 7 4.60 -13.83 1.65
C VAL A 7 4.01 -14.24 0.30
N ASP A 8 4.05 -15.53 -0.02
CA ASP A 8 3.50 -16.05 -1.28
C ASP A 8 1.97 -15.90 -1.35
N GLU A 9 1.26 -16.17 -0.26
CA GLU A 9 -0.19 -15.95 -0.16
C GLU A 9 -0.54 -14.47 -0.35
N VAL A 10 0.15 -13.56 0.36
CA VAL A 10 -0.08 -12.11 0.25
C VAL A 10 0.20 -11.63 -1.17
N ARG A 11 1.24 -12.15 -1.83
CA ARG A 11 1.55 -11.84 -3.23
C ARG A 11 0.44 -12.29 -4.16
N ALA A 12 -0.05 -13.52 -4.01
CA ALA A 12 -1.14 -14.05 -4.83
C ALA A 12 -2.43 -13.22 -4.66
N ALA A 13 -2.78 -12.83 -3.43
CA ALA A 13 -3.94 -11.99 -3.16
C ALA A 13 -3.81 -10.60 -3.80
N ARG A 14 -2.63 -9.98 -3.71
CA ARG A 14 -2.35 -8.66 -4.32
C ARG A 14 -2.40 -8.73 -5.85
N ASP A 15 -1.84 -9.76 -6.46
CA ASP A 15 -1.85 -9.93 -7.91
C ASP A 15 -3.28 -10.15 -8.44
N ALA A 16 -4.07 -11.00 -7.76
CA ALA A 16 -5.47 -11.21 -8.11
C ALA A 16 -6.28 -9.89 -8.04
N PHE A 17 -6.06 -9.08 -7.00
CA PHE A 17 -6.70 -7.77 -6.87
C PHE A 17 -6.27 -6.81 -7.98
N ALA A 18 -4.96 -6.68 -8.23
CA ALA A 18 -4.42 -5.81 -9.27
C ALA A 18 -4.94 -6.20 -10.66
N LYS A 19 -4.97 -7.50 -10.97
CA LYS A 19 -5.53 -8.04 -12.20
C LYS A 19 -7.00 -7.66 -12.41
N ALA A 20 -7.81 -7.70 -11.35
CA ALA A 20 -9.21 -7.27 -11.42
C ALA A 20 -9.37 -5.78 -11.75
N GLN A 21 -8.36 -4.96 -11.44
CA GLN A 21 -8.31 -3.53 -11.78
C GLN A 21 -7.51 -3.24 -13.06
N GLY A 22 -7.15 -4.26 -13.84
CA GLY A 22 -6.36 -4.08 -15.05
C GLY A 22 -4.92 -3.62 -14.81
N TYR A 23 -4.39 -3.84 -13.61
CA TYR A 23 -3.07 -3.36 -13.16
C TYR A 23 -2.90 -1.83 -13.21
N ASP A 24 -3.99 -1.08 -13.28
CA ASP A 24 -3.98 0.38 -13.25
C ASP A 24 -3.88 0.87 -11.79
N VAL A 25 -2.83 1.63 -11.49
CA VAL A 25 -2.54 2.11 -10.14
C VAL A 25 -3.62 3.05 -9.62
N ASP A 26 -4.18 3.90 -10.48
CA ASP A 26 -5.21 4.86 -10.09
C ASP A 26 -6.52 4.12 -9.78
N GLN A 27 -6.87 3.11 -10.58
CA GLN A 27 -8.04 2.28 -10.36
C GLN A 27 -7.91 1.43 -9.08
N ILE A 28 -6.72 0.89 -8.81
CA ILE A 28 -6.41 0.18 -7.56
C ILE A 28 -6.61 1.11 -6.36
N LEU A 29 -6.09 2.34 -6.42
CA LEU A 29 -6.23 3.31 -5.35
C LEU A 29 -7.71 3.65 -5.10
N GLN A 30 -8.46 3.94 -6.16
CA GLN A 30 -9.89 4.24 -6.06
C GLN A 30 -10.67 3.07 -5.46
N ALA A 31 -10.39 1.83 -5.90
CA ALA A 31 -11.03 0.64 -5.37
C ALA A 31 -10.75 0.43 -3.87
N LEU A 32 -9.54 0.71 -3.41
CA LEU A 32 -9.18 0.63 -1.99
C LEU A 32 -9.87 1.73 -1.16
N GLN A 33 -9.95 2.95 -1.67
CA GLN A 33 -10.61 4.08 -0.99
C GLN A 33 -12.13 3.93 -0.94
N ALA A 34 -12.73 3.25 -1.92
CA ALA A 34 -14.16 2.98 -1.96
C ALA A 34 -14.60 1.89 -0.97
N GLN A 35 -13.67 1.14 -0.36
CA GLN A 35 -14.04 0.15 0.65
C GLN A 35 -14.64 0.83 1.89
N PRO A 36 -15.77 0.31 2.40
CA PRO A 36 -16.37 0.85 3.61
C PRO A 36 -15.40 0.69 4.78
N LEU A 37 -15.23 1.77 5.54
CA LEU A 37 -14.45 1.71 6.76
C LEU A 37 -15.14 0.79 7.77
N PRO A 38 -14.39 -0.02 8.54
CA PRO A 38 -14.97 -0.75 9.65
C PRO A 38 -15.61 0.23 10.64
N THR A 39 -16.71 -0.18 11.26
CA THR A 39 -17.47 0.65 12.20
C THR A 39 -16.56 1.26 13.27
N GLY A 40 -16.56 2.59 13.37
CA GLY A 40 -15.74 3.35 14.32
C GLY A 40 -14.37 3.80 13.80
N ALA A 41 -13.94 3.34 12.61
CA ALA A 41 -12.76 3.89 11.95
C ALA A 41 -13.09 5.20 11.21
N ARG A 42 -12.15 6.14 11.22
CA ARG A 42 -12.24 7.40 10.48
C ARG A 42 -10.92 7.71 9.79
N VAL A 43 -10.98 8.33 8.62
CA VAL A 43 -9.78 8.88 7.97
C VAL A 43 -9.31 10.10 8.79
N VAL A 44 -8.02 10.15 9.11
CA VAL A 44 -7.38 11.31 9.76
C VAL A 44 -6.20 11.78 8.93
N SER A 45 -6.04 13.10 8.78
CA SER A 45 -4.86 13.71 8.18
C SER A 45 -3.90 14.12 9.29
N LEU A 46 -2.72 13.51 9.34
CA LEU A 46 -1.67 13.88 10.29
C LEU A 46 -0.75 14.91 9.65
N PRO A 47 -0.20 15.86 10.43
CA PRO A 47 0.83 16.75 9.92
C PRO A 47 2.06 15.94 9.47
N PRO A 48 2.74 16.34 8.39
CA PRO A 48 3.93 15.65 7.91
C PRO A 48 5.03 15.64 8.99
N GLN A 49 5.62 14.47 9.24
CA GLN A 49 6.79 14.37 10.12
C GLN A 49 8.02 14.95 9.40
N ARG A 50 8.80 15.79 10.11
CA ARG A 50 10.09 16.27 9.60
C ARG A 50 11.09 15.13 9.68
N ILE A 51 11.59 14.70 8.53
CA ILE A 51 12.65 13.69 8.45
C ILE A 51 13.98 14.39 8.75
N PRO A 52 14.84 13.88 9.65
CA PRO A 52 16.17 14.43 9.86
C PRO A 52 16.99 14.37 8.56
N GLU A 53 17.76 15.43 8.27
CA GLU A 53 18.58 15.52 7.05
C GLU A 53 19.53 14.32 6.86
N SER A 54 19.96 13.69 7.96
CA SER A 54 20.80 12.49 7.96
C SER A 54 20.15 11.25 7.30
N VAL A 55 18.81 11.19 7.20
CA VAL A 55 18.07 10.10 6.54
C VAL A 55 17.72 10.46 5.08
N SER A 56 17.71 11.76 4.72
CA SER A 56 17.41 12.24 3.37
C SER A 56 18.48 11.88 2.34
N ALA A 57 19.65 11.40 2.77
CA ALA A 57 20.80 11.12 1.91
C ALA A 57 20.74 9.77 1.16
N GLN A 58 19.65 9.00 1.27
CA GLN A 58 19.47 7.75 0.52
C GLN A 58 18.34 7.84 -0.52
N LYS A 59 18.65 8.55 -1.62
CA LYS A 59 18.66 8.02 -3.00
C LYS A 59 19.17 9.08 -3.98
N PRO A 60 20.05 8.69 -4.90
CA PRO A 60 19.66 8.72 -6.30
C PRO A 60 19.81 7.33 -6.93
N GLY A 61 18.85 6.99 -7.80
CA GLY A 61 18.76 5.74 -8.54
C GLY A 61 17.41 5.67 -9.24
#